data_AF-A0A7W1D6C1-F1
#
_entry.id   AF-A0A7W1D6C1-F1
#
_cell.length_a   1.000
_cell.length_b   1.000
_cell.length_c   1.000
_cell.angle_alpha   90.00
_cell.angle_beta   90.00
_cell.angle_gamma   90.00
#
_symmetry.space_group_name_H-M   'P 1'
#
loop_
_entity.id
_entity.type
_entity.pdbx_description
1 polymer ?
#
loop_
_entity_poly.entity_id
_entity_poly.type
_entity_poly.pdbx_seq_one_letter_code
_entity_poly.pdbx_strand_id
1 'polypeptide(L)'
;IHNGNFHPMMMALSFDALRPALAHIGQLSERRMSHLWDAIFASSNGAPDGPPGDLFGLSLRYSAAQVFAELKQLASPATLDCPPLDIGVEDHATSAPLTVSKTELALDLLEDILAIEFLMARDVLHVAQSVRRLGEGTRAALEVIDGVLGQLPASRSAADAHAALRQMPRRFLFEQQE
;
A
#
# COMPACT_ATOMS: atom_id res chain seq x y z
N ILE A 1 -21.72 2.78 41.46
CA ILE A 1 -22.55 2.60 40.25
C ILE A 1 -21.89 1.53 39.41
N HIS A 2 -22.55 0.38 39.20
CA HIS A 2 -22.09 -0.65 38.28
C HIS A 2 -22.38 -0.20 36.85
N ASN A 3 -21.43 -0.34 35.91
CA ASN A 3 -21.58 0.06 34.51
C ASN A 3 -20.65 -0.76 33.60
N GLY A 4 -20.86 -0.64 32.29
CA GLY A 4 -20.11 -1.34 31.24
C GLY A 4 -19.18 -0.45 30.42
N ASN A 5 -18.68 0.67 30.98
CA ASN A 5 -17.87 1.64 30.22
C ASN A 5 -16.52 1.09 29.73
N PHE A 6 -16.12 -0.10 30.18
CA PHE A 6 -14.97 -0.83 29.65
C PHE A 6 -15.22 -1.44 28.27
N HIS A 7 -16.48 -1.52 27.80
CA HIS A 7 -16.85 -2.17 26.55
C HIS A 7 -16.57 -1.28 25.33
N PRO A 8 -15.57 -1.60 24.48
CA PRO A 8 -15.06 -0.68 23.47
C PRO A 8 -15.77 -0.82 22.11
N MET A 9 -17.08 -1.10 22.09
CA MET A 9 -17.82 -1.44 20.86
C MET A 9 -17.66 -0.41 19.74
N MET A 10 -17.85 0.88 20.05
CA MET A 10 -17.80 1.96 19.05
C MET A 10 -16.40 2.11 18.43
N MET A 11 -15.36 1.91 19.24
CA MET A 11 -13.99 1.91 18.76
C MET A 11 -13.75 0.74 17.81
N ALA A 12 -14.14 -0.48 18.20
CA ALA A 12 -13.96 -1.67 17.38
C ALA A 12 -14.72 -1.57 16.03
N LEU A 13 -15.98 -1.11 16.04
CA LEU A 13 -16.74 -0.89 14.80
C LEU A 13 -16.08 0.15 13.88
N SER A 14 -15.43 1.17 14.43
CA SER A 14 -14.75 2.19 13.64
C SER A 14 -13.56 1.62 12.87
N PHE A 15 -12.76 0.76 13.51
CA PHE A 15 -11.67 0.05 12.85
C PHE A 15 -12.17 -0.98 11.83
N ASP A 16 -13.24 -1.71 12.14
CA ASP A 16 -13.89 -2.63 11.18
C ASP A 16 -14.42 -1.87 9.94
N ALA A 17 -14.99 -0.68 10.13
CA ALA A 17 -15.45 0.16 9.03
C ALA A 17 -14.31 0.80 8.22
N LEU A 18 -13.14 1.06 8.83
CA LEU A 18 -11.97 1.60 8.15
C LEU A 18 -11.38 0.60 7.15
N ARG A 19 -11.34 -0.70 7.47
CA ARG A 19 -10.68 -1.72 6.64
C ARG A 19 -11.25 -1.84 5.21
N PRO A 20 -12.59 -1.84 4.98
CA PRO A 20 -13.16 -1.73 3.65
C PRO A 20 -12.74 -0.45 2.89
N ALA A 21 -12.62 0.69 3.57
CA ALA A 21 -12.17 1.93 2.95
C ALA A 21 -10.71 1.82 2.46
N LEU A 22 -9.82 1.21 3.28
CA LEU A 22 -8.45 0.92 2.87
C LEU A 22 -8.39 -0.02 1.65
N ALA A 23 -9.22 -1.07 1.65
CA ALA A 23 -9.33 -2.00 0.52
C ALA A 23 -9.78 -1.30 -0.78
N HIS A 24 -10.67 -0.30 -0.71
CA HIS A 24 -11.04 0.51 -1.88
C HIS A 24 -9.89 1.37 -2.41
N ILE A 25 -9.07 1.95 -1.54
CA ILE A 25 -7.86 2.68 -1.97
C ILE A 25 -6.89 1.72 -2.67
N GLY A 26 -6.66 0.54 -2.10
CA GLY A 26 -5.83 -0.50 -2.71
C GLY A 26 -6.38 -0.97 -4.05
N GLN A 27 -7.70 -1.14 -4.17
CA GLN A 27 -8.35 -1.50 -5.43
C GLN A 27 -8.15 -0.42 -6.50
N LEU A 28 -8.28 0.85 -6.13
CA LEU A 28 -8.06 1.95 -7.05
C LEU A 28 -6.59 2.00 -7.51
N SER A 29 -5.65 1.79 -6.59
CA SER A 29 -4.22 1.70 -6.89
C SER A 29 -3.92 0.56 -7.87
N GLU A 30 -4.49 -0.63 -7.67
CA GLU A 30 -4.33 -1.76 -8.59
C GLU A 30 -4.85 -1.47 -10.00
N ARG A 31 -6.00 -0.78 -10.11
CA ARG A 31 -6.51 -0.33 -11.41
C ARG A 31 -5.58 0.69 -12.09
N ARG A 32 -4.98 1.61 -11.32
CA ARG A 32 -3.96 2.54 -11.85
C ARG A 32 -2.70 1.81 -12.30
N MET A 33 -2.22 0.83 -11.53
CA MET A 33 -1.08 -0.01 -11.91
C MET A 33 -1.33 -0.78 -13.21
N SER A 34 -2.57 -1.24 -13.48
CA SER A 34 -2.93 -1.83 -14.78
C SER A 34 -2.71 -0.85 -15.93
N HIS A 35 -3.08 0.43 -15.77
CA HIS A 35 -2.83 1.45 -16.80
C HIS A 35 -1.34 1.79 -16.95
N LEU A 36 -0.58 1.78 -15.85
CA LEU A 36 0.88 1.98 -15.89
C LEU A 36 1.57 0.82 -16.64
N TRP A 37 1.11 -0.42 -16.43
CA TRP A 37 1.57 -1.58 -17.19
C TRP A 37 1.35 -1.39 -18.70
N ASP A 38 0.14 -1.02 -19.10
CA ASP A 38 -0.19 -0.77 -20.51
C ASP A 38 0.70 0.31 -21.13
N ALA A 39 1.00 1.38 -20.37
CA ALA A 39 1.87 2.46 -20.80
C ALA A 39 3.34 2.04 -20.97
N ILE A 40 3.86 1.21 -20.05
CA ILE A 40 5.22 0.63 -20.16
C ILE A 40 5.30 -0.27 -21.39
N PHE A 41 4.31 -1.14 -21.59
CA PHE A 41 4.26 -2.06 -22.71
C PHE A 41 4.16 -1.34 -24.07
N ALA A 42 3.36 -0.28 -24.15
CA ALA A 42 3.28 0.55 -25.35
C ALA A 42 4.62 1.23 -25.67
N SER A 43 5.37 1.65 -24.65
CA SER A 43 6.67 2.32 -24.80
C SER A 43 7.80 1.36 -25.19
N SER A 44 7.63 0.05 -24.98
CA SER A 44 8.61 -0.99 -25.35
C SER A 44 8.46 -1.51 -26.80
N ASN A 45 7.61 -0.88 -27.63
CA ASN A 45 7.19 -1.42 -28.94
C ASN A 45 6.66 -2.86 -28.84
N GLY A 46 6.08 -3.24 -27.69
CA GLY A 46 5.57 -4.59 -27.45
C GLY A 46 6.65 -5.65 -27.22
N ALA A 47 7.91 -5.27 -27.00
CA ALA A 47 8.95 -6.23 -26.62
C ALA A 47 8.63 -6.83 -25.24
N PRO A 48 8.53 -8.17 -25.11
CA PRO A 48 8.18 -8.84 -23.85
C PRO A 48 9.26 -8.70 -22.78
N ASP A 49 10.50 -8.45 -23.18
CA ASP A 49 11.66 -8.26 -22.29
C ASP A 49 11.72 -6.84 -21.70
N GLY A 50 10.84 -5.94 -22.13
CA GLY A 50 10.77 -4.55 -21.68
C GLY A 50 11.94 -3.68 -22.19
N PRO A 51 11.88 -2.36 -21.95
CA PRO A 51 12.99 -1.44 -22.26
C PRO A 51 14.21 -1.75 -21.39
N PRO A 52 15.45 -1.50 -21.87
CA PRO A 52 16.65 -1.65 -21.05
C PRO A 52 16.59 -0.68 -19.86
N GLY A 53 16.74 -1.19 -18.63
CA GLY A 53 16.75 -0.37 -17.42
C GLY A 53 16.19 -1.08 -16.20
N ASP A 54 16.37 -0.46 -15.04
CA ASP A 54 15.88 -0.98 -13.75
C ASP A 54 14.38 -0.69 -13.59
N LEU A 55 13.53 -1.60 -14.09
CA LEU A 55 12.06 -1.54 -13.95
C LEU A 55 11.61 -2.27 -12.68
N PHE A 56 11.85 -1.64 -11.54
CA PHE A 56 11.58 -2.23 -10.23
C PHE A 56 10.09 -2.43 -9.98
N GLY A 57 9.27 -1.42 -10.27
CA GLY A 57 7.83 -1.47 -10.03
C GLY A 57 7.16 -2.52 -10.90
N LEU A 58 7.57 -2.59 -12.18
CA LEU A 58 7.07 -3.58 -13.11
C LEU A 58 7.29 -5.02 -12.62
N SER A 59 8.48 -5.27 -12.06
CA SER A 59 8.87 -6.58 -11.53
C SER A 59 8.02 -7.00 -10.31
N LEU A 60 7.46 -6.04 -9.57
CA LEU A 60 6.66 -6.26 -8.35
C LEU A 60 5.15 -6.37 -8.59
N ARG A 61 4.67 -6.26 -9.83
CA ARG A 61 3.23 -6.26 -10.15
C ARG A 61 2.47 -7.48 -9.62
N TYR A 62 3.10 -8.66 -9.64
CA TYR A 62 2.49 -9.89 -9.13
C TYR A 62 2.39 -9.87 -7.61
N SER A 63 3.42 -9.33 -6.95
CA SER A 63 3.41 -9.10 -5.51
C SER A 63 2.29 -8.12 -5.12
N ALA A 64 2.13 -7.01 -5.87
CA ALA A 64 1.04 -6.07 -5.63
C ALA A 64 -0.35 -6.73 -5.75
N ALA A 65 -0.55 -7.58 -6.76
CA ALA A 65 -1.81 -8.31 -6.94
C ALA A 65 -2.11 -9.26 -5.76
N GLN A 66 -1.07 -9.95 -5.25
CA GLN A 66 -1.18 -10.83 -4.08
C GLN A 66 -1.46 -10.03 -2.79
N VAL A 67 -0.71 -8.95 -2.54
CA VAL A 67 -0.89 -8.07 -1.38
C VAL A 67 -2.30 -7.46 -1.39
N PHE A 68 -2.82 -7.06 -2.56
CA PHE A 68 -4.20 -6.61 -2.67
C PHE A 68 -5.23 -7.70 -2.39
N ALA A 69 -4.96 -8.96 -2.78
CA ALA A 69 -5.82 -10.07 -2.44
C ALA A 69 -5.94 -10.26 -0.91
N GLU A 70 -4.81 -10.14 -0.20
CA GLU A 70 -4.76 -10.20 1.27
C GLU A 70 -5.46 -9.00 1.92
N LEU A 71 -5.21 -7.78 1.44
CA LEU A 71 -5.87 -6.56 1.91
C LEU A 71 -7.41 -6.69 1.84
N LYS A 72 -7.94 -7.26 0.76
CA LYS A 72 -9.39 -7.52 0.63
C LYS A 72 -9.91 -8.49 1.70
N GLN A 73 -9.18 -9.55 2.02
CA GLN A 73 -9.60 -10.52 3.05
C GLN A 73 -9.64 -9.87 4.44
N LEU A 74 -8.76 -8.90 4.70
CA LEU A 74 -8.76 -8.15 5.95
C LEU A 74 -9.97 -7.23 6.11
N ALA A 75 -10.76 -6.95 5.07
CA ALA A 75 -11.97 -6.14 5.19
C ALA A 75 -13.11 -6.82 6.00
N SER A 76 -13.04 -8.14 6.19
CA SER A 76 -14.05 -8.87 6.97
C SER A 76 -14.08 -8.43 8.44
N PRO A 77 -15.25 -8.04 8.99
CA PRO A 77 -15.39 -7.59 10.37
C PRO A 77 -14.89 -8.64 11.37
N ALA A 78 -14.08 -8.22 12.33
CA ALA A 78 -13.60 -9.10 13.40
C ALA A 78 -14.52 -9.02 14.63
N THR A 79 -15.34 -7.98 14.73
CA THR A 79 -16.33 -7.85 15.81
C THR A 79 -17.45 -8.87 15.75
N LEU A 80 -17.60 -9.61 14.64
CA LEU A 80 -18.63 -10.63 14.46
C LEU A 80 -18.26 -12.00 15.04
N ASP A 81 -16.98 -12.21 15.39
CA ASP A 81 -16.45 -13.51 15.80
C ASP A 81 -15.94 -13.45 17.24
N CYS A 82 -16.87 -13.38 18.20
CA CYS A 82 -16.60 -13.34 19.64
C CYS A 82 -17.37 -14.47 20.35
N PRO A 83 -16.69 -15.49 20.90
CA PRO A 83 -17.36 -16.48 21.72
C PRO A 83 -17.73 -15.91 23.10
N PRO A 84 -18.78 -16.43 23.75
CA PRO A 84 -19.08 -16.08 25.14
C PRO A 84 -17.98 -16.63 26.06
N LEU A 85 -17.68 -15.88 27.11
CA LEU A 85 -16.70 -16.21 28.14
C LEU A 85 -17.34 -16.26 29.52
N ASP A 86 -16.57 -16.75 30.50
CA ASP A 86 -16.93 -16.82 31.91
C ASP A 86 -18.33 -17.40 32.18
N ILE A 87 -18.60 -18.58 31.62
CA ILE A 87 -19.85 -19.33 31.86
C ILE A 87 -21.10 -18.48 31.54
N GLY A 88 -21.00 -17.59 30.55
CA GLY A 88 -22.11 -16.73 30.11
C GLY A 88 -22.28 -15.44 30.92
N VAL A 89 -21.36 -15.12 31.82
CA VAL A 89 -21.29 -13.79 32.47
C VAL A 89 -20.77 -12.75 31.47
N GLU A 90 -19.77 -13.12 30.67
CA GLU A 90 -19.24 -12.29 29.57
C GLU A 90 -19.78 -12.81 28.23
N ASP A 91 -21.08 -12.63 28.01
CA ASP A 91 -21.79 -13.15 26.83
C ASP A 91 -21.65 -12.29 25.57
N HIS A 92 -21.02 -11.11 25.67
CA HIS A 92 -20.77 -10.22 24.54
C HIS A 92 -19.39 -9.54 24.60
N ALA A 93 -18.62 -9.63 23.52
CA ALA A 93 -17.31 -9.00 23.37
C ALA A 93 -17.14 -8.38 21.97
N THR A 94 -16.05 -7.66 21.77
CA THR A 94 -15.80 -6.88 20.54
C THR A 94 -14.65 -7.41 19.68
N SER A 95 -13.80 -8.29 20.22
CA SER A 95 -12.51 -8.62 19.63
C SER A 95 -11.66 -7.38 19.30
N ALA A 96 -11.78 -6.29 20.08
CA ALA A 96 -11.08 -5.03 19.83
C ALA A 96 -9.56 -5.17 19.57
N PRO A 97 -8.79 -5.99 20.32
CA PRO A 97 -7.37 -6.21 20.00
C PRO A 97 -7.16 -6.77 18.59
N LEU A 98 -7.95 -7.77 18.18
CA LEU A 98 -7.87 -8.37 16.84
C LEU A 98 -8.27 -7.36 15.75
N THR A 99 -9.33 -6.60 15.98
CA THR A 99 -9.78 -5.55 15.08
C THR A 99 -8.69 -4.49 14.83
N VAL A 100 -7.98 -4.05 15.87
CA VAL A 100 -6.87 -3.08 15.75
C VAL A 100 -5.72 -3.71 14.97
N SER A 101 -5.26 -4.90 15.36
CA SER A 101 -4.15 -5.59 14.67
C SER A 101 -4.43 -5.88 13.19
N LYS A 102 -5.66 -6.28 12.84
CA LYS A 102 -6.05 -6.45 11.43
C LYS A 102 -6.06 -5.13 10.66
N THR A 103 -6.35 -4.01 11.33
CA THR A 103 -6.36 -2.69 10.71
C THR A 103 -4.95 -2.15 10.51
N GLU A 104 -4.06 -2.36 11.46
CA GLU A 104 -2.62 -2.05 11.30
C GLU A 104 -2.03 -2.83 10.12
N LEU A 105 -2.28 -4.15 10.05
CA LEU A 105 -1.84 -4.95 8.91
C LEU A 105 -2.44 -4.46 7.58
N ALA A 106 -3.72 -4.09 7.55
CA ALA A 106 -4.35 -3.55 6.35
C ALA A 106 -3.70 -2.23 5.90
N LEU A 107 -3.27 -1.37 6.83
CA LEU A 107 -2.52 -0.16 6.51
C LEU A 107 -1.14 -0.50 5.94
N ASP A 108 -0.41 -1.44 6.54
CA ASP A 108 0.91 -1.83 6.06
C ASP A 108 0.86 -2.42 4.64
N LEU A 109 -0.11 -3.30 4.35
CA LEU A 109 -0.33 -3.85 3.00
C LEU A 109 -0.75 -2.76 2.00
N LEU A 110 -1.53 -1.77 2.42
CA LEU A 110 -1.88 -0.64 1.57
C LEU A 110 -0.64 0.21 1.24
N GLU A 111 0.24 0.45 2.20
CA GLU A 111 1.49 1.16 1.98
C GLU A 111 2.40 0.41 1.00
N ASP A 112 2.46 -0.92 1.05
CA ASP A 112 3.17 -1.75 0.07
C ASP A 112 2.59 -1.56 -1.35
N ILE A 113 1.26 -1.62 -1.48
CA ILE A 113 0.57 -1.41 -2.77
C ILE A 113 0.90 -0.03 -3.36
N LEU A 114 0.84 1.03 -2.54
CA LEU A 114 1.14 2.40 -2.97
C LEU A 114 2.61 2.60 -3.32
N ALA A 115 3.53 1.95 -2.59
CA ALA A 115 4.96 1.98 -2.92
C ALA A 115 5.23 1.33 -4.28
N ILE A 116 4.61 0.17 -4.56
CA ILE A 116 4.74 -0.50 -5.85
C ILE A 116 4.13 0.35 -6.96
N GLU A 117 2.97 0.96 -6.75
CA GLU A 117 2.36 1.88 -7.72
C GLU A 117 3.31 3.04 -8.06
N PHE A 118 3.95 3.63 -7.05
CA PHE A 118 4.87 4.74 -7.29
C PHE A 118 6.12 4.27 -8.06
N LEU A 119 6.68 3.11 -7.74
CA LEU A 119 7.76 2.52 -8.54
C LEU A 119 7.31 2.27 -10.00
N MET A 120 6.09 1.80 -10.23
CA MET A 120 5.56 1.64 -11.59
C MET A 120 5.39 2.98 -12.31
N ALA A 121 4.97 4.03 -11.61
CA ALA A 121 4.86 5.36 -12.18
C ALA A 121 6.23 5.92 -12.57
N ARG A 122 7.26 5.68 -11.75
CA ARG A 122 8.65 5.97 -12.08
C ARG A 122 9.11 5.19 -13.32
N ASP A 123 8.81 3.89 -13.38
CA ASP A 123 9.18 3.04 -14.51
C ASP A 123 8.60 3.59 -15.83
N VAL A 124 7.33 4.05 -15.82
CA VAL A 124 6.71 4.72 -16.98
C VAL A 124 7.52 5.94 -17.43
N LEU A 125 7.97 6.77 -16.49
CA LEU A 125 8.77 7.97 -16.82
C LEU A 125 10.16 7.61 -17.32
N HIS A 126 10.75 6.55 -16.80
CA HIS A 126 12.07 6.07 -17.23
C HIS A 126 12.05 5.58 -18.68
N VAL A 127 10.96 4.95 -19.13
CA VAL A 127 10.83 4.39 -20.47
C VAL A 127 10.20 5.35 -21.47
N ALA A 128 9.62 6.46 -21.01
CA ALA A 128 8.95 7.43 -21.86
C ALA A 128 9.93 8.09 -22.84
N GLN A 129 9.67 7.94 -24.14
CA GLN A 129 10.51 8.48 -25.22
C GLN A 129 10.49 10.01 -25.35
N SER A 130 9.56 10.69 -24.68
CA SER A 130 9.44 12.16 -24.70
C SER A 130 9.47 12.72 -23.28
N VAL A 131 10.31 13.73 -23.06
CA VAL A 131 10.43 14.43 -21.78
C VAL A 131 9.10 15.16 -21.51
N ARG A 132 8.31 14.63 -20.59
CA ARG A 132 7.11 15.31 -20.09
C ARG A 132 7.50 16.21 -18.93
N ARG A 133 7.07 17.47 -18.97
CA ARG A 133 7.22 18.39 -17.85
C ARG A 133 6.33 17.90 -16.70
N LEU A 134 6.95 17.43 -15.62
CA LEU A 134 6.24 17.07 -14.39
C LEU A 134 5.74 18.34 -13.68
N GLY A 135 4.63 18.19 -12.95
CA GLY A 135 4.19 19.20 -11.99
C GLY A 135 5.18 19.33 -10.83
N GLU A 136 5.10 20.40 -10.06
CA GLU A 136 6.04 20.66 -8.97
C GLU A 136 6.05 19.53 -7.93
N GLY A 137 4.88 19.14 -7.42
CA GLY A 137 4.77 18.06 -6.42
C GLY A 137 5.21 16.69 -6.95
N THR A 138 4.82 16.33 -8.18
CA THR A 138 5.21 15.02 -8.75
C THR A 138 6.69 14.95 -9.09
N ARG A 139 7.29 16.08 -9.49
CA ARG A 139 8.73 16.20 -9.68
C ARG A 139 9.48 16.03 -8.35
N ALA A 140 9.08 16.76 -7.31
CA ALA A 140 9.70 16.64 -5.99
C ALA A 140 9.62 15.22 -5.45
N ALA A 141 8.44 14.58 -5.57
CA ALA A 141 8.25 13.21 -5.11
C ALA A 141 9.12 12.20 -5.89
N LEU A 142 9.27 12.39 -7.22
CA LEU A 142 10.16 11.57 -8.05
C LEU A 142 11.64 11.77 -7.67
N GLU A 143 12.08 13.01 -7.49
CA GLU A 143 13.46 13.35 -7.10
C GLU A 143 13.84 12.68 -5.78
N VAL A 144 12.91 12.66 -4.80
CA VAL A 144 13.12 11.97 -3.53
C VAL A 144 13.32 10.46 -3.73
N ILE A 145 12.46 9.82 -4.53
CA ILE A 145 12.59 8.37 -4.80
C ILE A 145 13.88 8.05 -5.55
N ASP A 146 14.22 8.82 -6.59
CA ASP A 146 15.47 8.61 -7.31
C ASP A 146 16.69 8.82 -6.40
N GLY A 147 16.62 9.75 -5.46
CA GLY A 147 17.63 9.94 -4.42
C GLY A 147 17.79 8.73 -3.50
N VAL A 148 16.70 8.07 -3.11
CA VAL A 148 16.73 6.83 -2.31
C VAL A 148 17.27 5.67 -3.13
N LEU A 149 16.77 5.48 -4.35
CA LEU A 149 17.19 4.38 -5.22
C LEU A 149 18.64 4.52 -5.70
N GLY A 150 19.17 5.75 -5.77
CA GLY A 150 20.56 6.03 -6.12
C GLY A 150 21.57 5.69 -5.01
N GLN A 151 21.12 5.52 -3.77
CA GLN A 151 21.96 5.07 -2.65
C GLN A 151 22.12 3.55 -2.58
N LEU A 152 21.28 2.81 -3.32
CA LEU A 152 21.32 1.36 -3.36
C LEU A 152 22.44 0.86 -4.28
N PRO A 153 23.02 -0.32 -4.01
CA PRO A 153 24.10 -0.88 -4.83
C PRO A 153 23.63 -1.21 -6.25
N ALA A 154 24.56 -1.25 -7.21
CA ALA A 154 24.23 -1.58 -8.61
C ALA A 154 23.55 -2.95 -8.78
N SER A 155 23.82 -3.91 -7.88
CA SER A 155 23.21 -5.25 -7.86
C SER A 155 21.84 -5.32 -7.19
N ARG A 156 21.23 -4.17 -6.85
CA ARG A 156 19.93 -4.10 -6.15
C ARG A 156 18.81 -4.79 -6.93
N SER A 157 17.94 -5.45 -6.19
CA SER A 157 16.72 -6.06 -6.71
C SER A 157 15.51 -5.13 -6.57
N ALA A 158 14.39 -5.50 -7.20
CA ALA A 158 13.13 -4.80 -6.99
C ALA A 158 12.63 -4.88 -5.53
N ALA A 159 12.95 -5.97 -4.82
CA ALA A 159 12.64 -6.10 -3.40
C ALA A 159 13.43 -5.09 -2.55
N ASP A 160 14.71 -4.85 -2.89
CA ASP A 160 15.52 -3.83 -2.20
C ASP A 160 14.98 -2.43 -2.44
N ALA A 161 14.56 -2.13 -3.68
CA ALA A 161 13.92 -0.86 -4.02
C ALA A 161 12.63 -0.65 -3.21
N HIS A 162 11.74 -1.65 -3.17
CA HIS A 162 10.52 -1.61 -2.36
C HIS A 162 10.82 -1.40 -0.87
N ALA A 163 11.76 -2.17 -0.31
CA ALA A 163 12.15 -2.07 1.09
C ALA A 163 12.71 -0.68 1.43
N ALA A 164 13.51 -0.09 0.54
CA ALA A 164 14.04 1.26 0.73
C ALA A 164 12.93 2.31 0.76
N LEU A 165 11.92 2.20 -0.12
CA LEU A 165 10.75 3.09 -0.09
C LEU A 165 9.92 2.91 1.19
N ARG A 166 9.74 1.67 1.66
CA ARG A 166 9.00 1.39 2.90
C ARG A 166 9.69 1.94 4.15
N GLN A 167 11.01 2.06 4.14
CA GLN A 167 11.79 2.63 5.23
C GLN A 167 11.81 4.15 5.24
N MET A 168 11.26 4.80 4.21
CA MET A 168 11.17 6.26 4.18
C MET A 168 10.28 6.76 5.32
N PRO A 169 10.65 7.87 5.99
CA PRO A 169 9.81 8.43 7.05
C PRO A 169 8.43 8.77 6.51
N ARG A 170 7.35 8.30 7.18
CA ARG A 170 5.95 8.57 6.79
C ARG A 170 5.63 10.07 6.60
N ARG A 171 6.42 10.98 7.21
CA ARG A 171 6.30 12.44 7.08
C ARG A 171 6.89 13.04 5.81
N PHE A 172 7.77 12.32 5.11
CA PHE A 172 8.57 12.90 4.02
C PHE A 172 7.75 13.28 2.77
N LEU A 173 6.57 12.66 2.58
CA LEU A 173 5.68 12.97 1.45
C LEU A 173 4.79 14.20 1.69
N PHE A 174 4.68 14.71 2.92
CA PHE A 174 3.71 15.74 3.30
C PHE A 174 4.33 17.01 3.92
N GLU A 175 5.60 17.00 4.32
CA GLU A 175 6.28 18.14 4.98
C GLU A 175 7.41 18.73 4.13
N GLN A 176 7.10 19.19 2.91
CA GLN A 176 8.04 19.97 2.08
C GLN A 176 7.44 21.34 1.72
N GLN A 177 7.03 22.13 2.72
CA GLN A 177 6.84 23.59 2.59
C GLN A 177 6.99 24.26 3.97
N GLU A 178 8.22 24.68 4.31
CA GLU A 178 8.49 25.93 5.05
C GLU A 178 9.70 26.64 4.44
#